data_AF-A0A060Y0W5-F1
#
_entry.id   AF-A0A060Y0W5-F1
#
_cell.length_a   1.000
_cell.length_b   1.000
_cell.length_c   1.000
_cell.angle_alpha   90.00
_cell.angle_beta   90.00
_cell.angle_gamma   90.00
#
_symmetry.space_group_name_H-M   'P 1'
#
loop_
_entity.id
_entity.type
_entity.pdbx_description
1 polymer ?
#
loop_
_entity_poly.entity_id
_entity_poly.type
_entity_poly.pdbx_seq_one_letter_code
_entity_poly.pdbx_strand_id
1 'polypeptide(L)'
;MPRYTVHIRDEWLAVPCRDPTYTIQWLGYEALKRYTKNKPDNGGINAVKDIRFVARRCQGQGLLDGDDTIEDVLEDNDFVEIAIEGDTMSPDFIPYQPGVSHLTAAYRESDDNLFLDGNSLTSTDLVNLGRGLYKIKLTSEAENGVVKSRELLDTIVKENKVVYGITTGFGKFARTVIPVHKLKELQENLVRSHSAGVGNPLSPERTRMLLALRINVLAKGYSGISLETLHRMIQAFNASCLSFVPEKGTVGASGDLAPLSHLALGLMGEGKMWSPKSGWADAKYVLEAHGLKPISLKPKEGLALINGTQMITSLGAEAVERAQAIARQADIIAAITLEVLKGTSKAFDSDIHALRPHPGQIEVAMRFRALLDSDHHPSEIAGE
;
A
#
# COMPACT_ATOMS: atom_id res chain seq x y z
N MET A 1 -30.78 23.47 3.20
CA MET A 1 -30.98 23.40 1.73
C MET A 1 -30.28 22.14 1.26
N PRO A 2 -30.99 21.18 0.67
CA PRO A 2 -30.40 19.91 0.27
C PRO A 2 -29.28 20.16 -0.74
N ARG A 3 -28.20 19.40 -0.58
CA ARG A 3 -27.03 19.44 -1.45
C ARG A 3 -26.80 18.04 -1.94
N TYR A 4 -26.78 17.88 -3.25
CA TYR A 4 -26.49 16.61 -3.90
C TYR A 4 -25.05 16.61 -4.33
N THR A 5 -24.34 15.51 -4.08
CA THR A 5 -22.94 15.42 -4.44
C THR A 5 -22.83 14.74 -5.80
N VAL A 6 -22.22 15.44 -6.76
CA VAL A 6 -22.12 15.00 -8.16
C VAL A 6 -20.66 14.85 -8.55
N HIS A 7 -20.29 13.70 -9.09
CA HIS A 7 -18.98 13.42 -9.63
C HIS A 7 -18.97 13.71 -11.14
N ILE A 8 -18.02 14.52 -11.60
CA ILE A 8 -17.78 14.77 -13.03
C ILE A 8 -16.28 14.61 -13.28
N ARG A 9 -15.92 13.58 -14.06
CA ARG A 9 -14.53 13.22 -14.39
C ARG A 9 -13.65 13.03 -13.15
N ASP A 10 -12.88 14.05 -12.78
CA ASP A 10 -11.89 14.06 -11.69
C ASP A 10 -12.34 14.87 -10.46
N GLU A 11 -13.55 15.45 -10.49
CA GLU A 11 -14.02 16.43 -9.50
C GLU A 11 -15.33 16.04 -8.83
N TRP A 12 -15.42 16.38 -7.54
CA TRP A 12 -16.63 16.26 -6.73
C TRP A 12 -17.26 17.63 -6.52
N LEU A 13 -18.52 17.78 -6.93
CA LEU A 13 -19.27 19.02 -6.86
C LEU A 13 -20.46 18.89 -5.93
N ALA A 14 -20.55 19.79 -4.95
CA ALA A 14 -21.76 19.94 -4.15
C ALA A 14 -22.76 20.80 -4.93
N VAL A 15 -23.89 20.21 -5.32
CA VAL A 15 -24.97 20.88 -6.04
C VAL A 15 -26.09 21.29 -5.10
N PRO A 16 -26.19 22.59 -4.74
CA PRO A 16 -27.35 23.11 -4.04
C PRO A 16 -28.63 22.93 -4.86
N CYS A 17 -29.63 22.28 -4.27
CA CYS A 17 -30.96 22.10 -4.85
C CYS A 17 -32.01 22.78 -3.94
N ARG A 18 -32.91 23.57 -4.54
CA ARG A 18 -33.96 24.30 -3.80
C ARG A 18 -35.32 23.61 -3.90
N ASP A 19 -35.49 22.74 -4.88
CA ASP A 19 -36.74 22.08 -5.21
C ASP A 19 -36.47 20.59 -5.50
N PRO A 20 -36.90 19.67 -4.60
CA PRO A 20 -36.61 18.25 -4.75
C PRO A 20 -37.32 17.61 -5.96
N THR A 21 -38.31 18.28 -6.55
CA THR A 21 -38.98 17.81 -7.78
C THR A 21 -38.16 18.04 -9.05
N TYR A 22 -36.95 18.60 -8.93
CA TYR A 22 -36.04 18.69 -10.07
C TYR A 22 -35.58 17.32 -10.51
N THR A 23 -35.35 17.19 -11.82
CA THR A 23 -34.98 15.92 -12.43
C THR A 23 -33.49 15.66 -12.37
N ILE A 24 -33.10 14.41 -12.59
CA ILE A 24 -31.70 14.02 -12.75
C ILE A 24 -31.05 14.77 -13.91
N GLN A 25 -31.79 15.06 -14.98
CA GLN A 25 -31.28 15.88 -16.09
C GLN A 25 -30.95 17.31 -15.64
N TRP A 26 -31.78 17.92 -14.80
CA TRP A 26 -31.48 19.24 -14.22
C TRP A 26 -30.21 19.20 -13.37
N LEU A 27 -30.09 18.17 -12.51
CA LEU A 27 -28.94 18.00 -11.63
C LEU A 27 -27.63 17.90 -12.42
N GLY A 28 -27.62 17.12 -13.49
CA GLY A 28 -26.45 16.95 -14.37
C GLY A 28 -26.04 18.26 -15.05
N TYR A 29 -26.98 19.00 -15.64
CA TYR A 29 -26.66 20.29 -16.26
C TYR A 29 -26.15 21.34 -15.27
N GLU A 30 -26.74 21.39 -14.07
CA GLU A 30 -26.32 22.34 -13.04
C GLU A 30 -24.93 22.00 -12.49
N ALA A 31 -24.60 20.71 -12.39
CA ALA A 31 -23.26 20.25 -12.06
C ALA A 31 -22.25 20.60 -13.17
N LEU A 32 -22.58 20.36 -14.44
CA LEU A 32 -21.72 20.70 -15.59
C LEU A 32 -21.42 22.21 -15.69
N LYS A 33 -22.39 23.08 -15.41
CA LYS A 33 -22.15 24.54 -15.34
C LYS A 33 -21.13 24.92 -14.27
N ARG A 34 -21.15 24.23 -13.12
CA ARG A 34 -20.19 24.49 -12.04
C ARG A 34 -18.81 23.93 -12.37
N TYR A 35 -18.76 22.73 -12.97
CA TYR A 35 -17.53 22.13 -13.46
C TYR A 35 -16.80 23.07 -14.44
N THR A 36 -17.51 23.51 -15.48
CA THR A 36 -16.95 24.41 -16.51
C THR A 36 -16.44 25.73 -15.93
N LYS A 37 -17.19 26.36 -15.01
CA LYS A 37 -16.77 27.62 -14.37
C LYS A 37 -15.49 27.49 -13.54
N ASN A 38 -15.20 26.31 -12.98
CA ASN A 38 -14.09 26.09 -12.07
C ASN A 38 -12.80 25.60 -12.76
N LYS A 39 -12.81 25.36 -14.08
CA LYS A 39 -11.64 24.87 -14.83
C LYS A 39 -11.08 25.96 -15.77
N PRO A 40 -9.75 26.06 -15.93
CA PRO A 40 -9.09 27.12 -16.70
C PRO A 40 -9.38 27.11 -18.21
N ASP A 41 -9.81 25.97 -18.77
CA ASP A 41 -10.17 25.76 -20.18
C ASP A 41 -11.65 25.34 -20.35
N ASN A 42 -12.50 25.67 -19.37
CA ASN A 42 -13.86 25.14 -19.22
C ASN A 42 -13.92 23.61 -19.15
N GLY A 43 -12.80 22.92 -18.90
CA GLY A 43 -12.70 21.47 -18.95
C GLY A 43 -12.94 20.90 -20.35
N GLY A 44 -12.59 21.64 -21.41
CA GLY A 44 -12.80 21.21 -22.81
C GLY A 44 -14.27 21.22 -23.26
N ILE A 45 -15.16 21.87 -22.50
CA ILE A 45 -16.59 21.99 -22.80
C ILE A 45 -16.88 23.38 -23.36
N ASN A 46 -17.34 23.45 -24.60
CA ASN A 46 -17.67 24.71 -25.27
C ASN A 46 -19.05 25.26 -24.88
N ALA A 47 -20.06 24.39 -24.79
CA ALA A 47 -21.43 24.77 -24.46
C ALA A 47 -22.14 23.66 -23.67
N VAL A 48 -22.47 23.93 -22.40
CA VAL A 48 -23.12 22.94 -21.51
C VAL A 48 -24.46 22.45 -22.04
N LYS A 49 -25.20 23.29 -22.78
CA LYS A 49 -26.52 22.93 -23.34
C LYS A 49 -26.45 21.88 -24.45
N ASP A 50 -25.30 21.78 -25.12
CA ASP A 50 -25.11 20.87 -26.24
C ASP A 50 -24.49 19.54 -25.79
N ILE A 51 -24.21 19.41 -24.49
CA ILE A 51 -23.72 18.18 -23.88
C ILE A 51 -24.86 17.21 -23.67
N ARG A 52 -24.63 15.99 -24.13
CA ARG A 52 -25.35 14.81 -23.72
C ARG A 52 -24.55 14.08 -22.65
N PHE A 53 -25.22 13.55 -21.65
CA PHE A 53 -24.60 12.82 -20.56
C PHE A 53 -25.52 11.73 -20.06
N VAL A 54 -24.93 10.79 -19.33
CA VAL A 54 -25.63 9.72 -18.61
C VAL A 54 -25.38 9.90 -17.12
N ALA A 55 -26.42 9.75 -16.31
CA ALA A 55 -26.33 9.81 -14.86
C ALA A 55 -26.41 8.41 -14.24
N ARG A 56 -25.59 8.15 -13.23
CA ARG A 56 -25.59 6.88 -12.49
C ARG A 56 -25.50 7.12 -11.00
N ARG A 57 -26.15 6.27 -10.20
CA ARG A 57 -25.89 6.21 -8.75
C ARG A 57 -24.51 5.62 -8.53
N CYS A 58 -23.68 6.27 -7.71
CA CYS A 58 -22.39 5.69 -7.32
C CYS A 58 -22.59 4.46 -6.41
N GLN A 59 -23.66 4.43 -5.63
CA GLN A 59 -24.06 3.28 -4.83
C GLN A 59 -24.97 2.36 -5.67
N GLY A 60 -24.54 1.12 -5.89
CA GLY A 60 -25.31 0.12 -6.66
C GLY A 60 -25.22 0.26 -8.19
N GLN A 61 -24.59 1.32 -8.73
CA GLN A 61 -24.36 1.54 -10.16
C GLN A 61 -25.63 1.55 -11.04
N GLY A 62 -26.78 1.87 -10.46
CA GLY A 62 -28.04 2.01 -11.19
C GLY A 62 -27.97 3.17 -12.19
N LEU A 63 -28.35 2.90 -13.45
CA LEU A 63 -28.60 3.94 -14.44
C LEU A 63 -29.82 4.75 -14.00
N LEU A 64 -29.70 6.08 -14.03
CA LEU A 64 -30.81 6.98 -13.70
C LEU A 64 -31.42 7.53 -14.99
N ASP A 65 -32.75 7.52 -15.08
CA ASP A 65 -33.42 8.21 -16.17
C ASP A 65 -33.33 9.72 -15.97
N GLY A 66 -33.17 10.47 -17.06
CA GLY A 66 -33.06 11.92 -17.00
C GLY A 66 -34.37 12.60 -16.55
N ASP A 67 -35.51 11.94 -16.78
CA ASP A 67 -36.84 12.42 -16.44
C ASP A 67 -37.24 12.07 -14.99
N ASP A 68 -36.52 11.16 -14.33
CA ASP A 68 -36.76 10.82 -12.93
C ASP A 68 -36.50 12.03 -12.03
N THR A 69 -37.37 12.22 -11.02
CA THR A 69 -37.14 13.25 -10.00
C THR A 69 -36.04 12.81 -9.05
N ILE A 70 -35.27 13.78 -8.54
CA ILE A 70 -34.17 13.50 -7.62
C ILE A 70 -34.65 12.77 -6.36
N GLU A 71 -35.83 13.12 -5.83
CA GLU A 71 -36.38 12.50 -4.62
C GLU A 71 -36.83 11.04 -4.82
N ASP A 72 -37.24 10.66 -6.03
CA ASP A 72 -37.70 9.31 -6.32
C ASP A 72 -36.53 8.31 -6.43
N VAL A 73 -35.35 8.78 -6.83
CA VAL A 73 -34.23 7.90 -7.21
C VAL A 73 -32.96 8.07 -6.39
N LEU A 74 -32.81 9.17 -5.63
CA LEU A 74 -31.66 9.39 -4.74
C LEU A 74 -32.06 9.38 -3.27
N GLU A 75 -31.35 8.59 -2.48
CA GLU A 75 -31.48 8.49 -1.03
C GLU A 75 -30.51 9.45 -0.30
N ASP A 76 -30.71 9.62 1.01
CA ASP A 76 -29.79 10.42 1.84
C ASP A 76 -28.37 9.83 1.82
N ASN A 77 -27.40 10.67 1.45
CA ASN A 77 -25.98 10.33 1.21
C ASN A 77 -25.67 9.62 -0.11
N ASP A 78 -26.61 9.56 -1.06
CA ASP A 78 -26.27 9.14 -2.42
C ASP A 78 -25.40 10.16 -3.14
N PHE A 79 -24.63 9.62 -4.09
CA PHE A 79 -23.80 10.37 -5.00
C PHE A 79 -24.18 10.02 -6.44
N VAL A 80 -24.14 11.01 -7.33
CA VAL A 80 -24.44 10.84 -8.76
C VAL A 80 -23.17 11.03 -9.56
N GLU A 81 -22.88 10.10 -10.45
CA GLU A 81 -21.84 10.26 -11.46
C GLU A 81 -22.45 10.70 -12.79
N ILE A 82 -21.88 11.74 -13.40
CA ILE A 82 -22.25 12.24 -14.72
C ILE A 82 -21.15 11.86 -15.71
N ALA A 83 -21.48 10.96 -16.64
CA ALA A 83 -20.61 10.56 -17.74
C ALA A 83 -21.02 11.34 -19.01
N ILE A 84 -20.12 12.15 -19.55
CA ILE A 84 -20.37 12.97 -20.74
C ILE A 84 -20.25 12.11 -22.01
N GLU A 85 -21.19 12.22 -22.93
CA GLU A 85 -21.14 11.51 -24.22
C GLU A 85 -19.99 12.08 -25.07
N GLY A 86 -19.07 11.21 -25.49
CA GLY A 86 -17.83 11.61 -26.17
C GLY A 86 -16.62 11.73 -25.26
N ASP A 87 -16.81 11.74 -23.93
CA ASP A 87 -15.73 11.28 -23.05
C ASP A 87 -15.53 9.80 -23.39
N THR A 88 -14.34 9.44 -23.87
CA THR A 88 -13.95 8.04 -23.85
C THR A 88 -13.90 7.65 -22.38
N MET A 89 -14.95 6.98 -21.91
CA MET A 89 -14.85 6.09 -20.76
C MET A 89 -13.61 5.25 -21.03
N SER A 90 -12.56 5.44 -20.23
CA SER A 90 -11.41 4.56 -20.35
C SER A 90 -11.95 3.13 -20.23
N PRO A 91 -11.46 2.15 -21.01
CA PRO A 91 -11.68 0.74 -20.69
C PRO A 91 -11.28 0.38 -19.23
N ASP A 92 -10.61 1.30 -18.53
CA ASP A 92 -10.21 1.26 -17.11
C ASP A 92 -11.31 1.69 -16.10
N PHE A 93 -12.59 1.85 -16.47
CA PHE A 93 -13.62 2.22 -15.49
C PHE A 93 -13.91 1.08 -14.48
N ILE A 94 -13.43 1.25 -13.25
CA ILE A 94 -13.72 0.39 -12.09
C ILE A 94 -14.19 1.32 -10.94
N PRO A 95 -15.30 1.01 -10.25
CA PRO A 95 -15.91 1.90 -9.26
C PRO A 95 -14.94 2.25 -8.12
N TYR A 96 -14.46 3.49 -8.10
CA TYR A 96 -13.70 4.08 -7.02
C TYR A 96 -14.61 4.39 -5.83
N GLN A 97 -14.29 3.88 -4.64
CA GLN A 97 -14.89 4.34 -3.38
C GLN A 97 -14.01 5.45 -2.77
N PRO A 98 -14.60 6.56 -2.29
CA PRO A 98 -13.82 7.65 -1.69
C PRO A 98 -13.23 7.23 -0.35
N GLY A 99 -11.95 6.89 -0.38
CA GLY A 99 -11.10 6.68 0.79
C GLY A 99 -9.77 7.38 0.55
N VAL A 100 -9.51 8.40 1.38
CA VAL A 100 -8.24 9.14 1.57
C VAL A 100 -7.32 9.19 0.35
N SER A 101 -7.40 10.30 -0.39
CA SER A 101 -6.39 10.70 -1.36
C SER A 101 -5.04 10.84 -0.63
N HIS A 102 -4.18 9.84 -0.78
CA HIS A 102 -2.75 10.10 -0.72
C HIS A 102 -2.42 10.77 -2.05
N LEU A 103 -1.97 12.03 -1.98
CA LEU A 103 -1.42 12.78 -3.10
C LEU A 103 -0.53 11.84 -3.93
N THR A 104 -1.04 11.38 -5.07
CA THR A 104 -0.29 10.56 -6.01
C THR A 104 0.70 11.50 -6.69
N ALA A 105 1.93 11.54 -6.17
CA ALA A 105 3.06 11.72 -7.07
C ALA A 105 2.83 10.74 -8.24
N ALA A 106 2.85 11.23 -9.48
CA ALA A 106 2.55 10.43 -10.66
C ALA A 106 3.27 9.08 -10.56
N TYR A 107 2.52 8.01 -10.30
CA TYR A 107 3.09 6.67 -10.14
C TYR A 107 3.78 6.34 -11.46
N ARG A 108 5.10 6.22 -11.43
CA ARG A 108 5.90 5.73 -12.56
C ARG A 108 6.31 4.31 -12.25
N GLU A 109 5.95 3.39 -13.13
CA GLU A 109 6.53 2.05 -13.09
C GLU A 109 8.05 2.17 -13.30
N SER A 110 8.82 1.63 -12.36
CA SER A 110 10.27 1.53 -12.49
C SER A 110 10.64 0.33 -13.35
N ASP A 111 11.70 0.48 -14.14
CA ASP A 111 12.32 -0.63 -14.88
C ASP A 111 13.52 -1.25 -14.14
N ASP A 112 13.97 -0.60 -13.07
CA ASP A 112 15.07 -1.10 -12.24
C ASP A 112 14.59 -2.24 -11.33
N ASN A 113 15.45 -3.26 -11.20
CA ASN A 113 15.14 -4.45 -10.42
C ASN A 113 16.03 -4.51 -9.19
N LEU A 114 15.41 -4.76 -8.04
CA LEU A 114 16.08 -5.14 -6.81
C LEU A 114 15.98 -6.65 -6.64
N PHE A 115 17.12 -7.30 -6.43
CA PHE A 115 17.20 -8.75 -6.28
C PHE A 115 17.07 -9.13 -4.80
N LEU A 116 16.12 -10.01 -4.49
CA LEU A 116 15.92 -10.56 -3.15
C LEU A 116 16.56 -11.94 -3.03
N ASP A 117 17.44 -12.07 -2.05
CA ASP A 117 18.11 -13.32 -1.65
C ASP A 117 17.59 -13.87 -0.30
N GLY A 118 16.65 -13.13 0.32
CA GLY A 118 16.12 -13.39 1.64
C GLY A 118 16.90 -12.81 2.82
N ASN A 119 18.13 -12.32 2.63
CA ASN A 119 19.06 -12.00 3.71
C ASN A 119 19.60 -10.56 3.68
N SER A 120 19.76 -9.95 2.50
CA SER A 120 20.48 -8.68 2.35
C SER A 120 19.61 -7.43 2.22
N LEU A 121 18.28 -7.57 2.21
CA LEU A 121 17.35 -6.44 2.09
C LEU A 121 17.51 -5.44 3.26
N THR A 122 17.90 -4.21 2.97
CA THR A 122 18.08 -3.14 3.98
C THR A 122 16.78 -2.37 4.24
N SER A 123 16.74 -1.56 5.31
CA SER A 123 15.62 -0.64 5.59
C SER A 123 15.44 0.39 4.49
N THR A 124 16.53 0.94 3.96
CA THR A 124 16.53 1.85 2.82
C THR A 124 15.92 1.22 1.57
N ASP A 125 16.35 0.01 1.22
CA ASP A 125 15.82 -0.73 0.09
C ASP A 125 14.32 -0.98 0.24
N LEU A 126 13.89 -1.36 1.44
CA LEU A 126 12.48 -1.59 1.75
C LEU A 126 11.64 -0.32 1.58
N VAL A 127 12.11 0.83 2.09
CA VAL A 127 11.42 2.12 1.89
C VAL A 127 11.37 2.51 0.41
N ASN A 128 12.45 2.27 -0.34
CA ASN A 128 12.48 2.53 -1.78
C ASN A 128 11.54 1.62 -2.58
N LEU A 129 11.42 0.34 -2.19
CA LEU A 129 10.41 -0.59 -2.72
C LEU A 129 9.00 -0.10 -2.42
N GLY A 130 8.76 0.43 -1.21
CA GLY A 130 7.52 1.09 -0.81
C GLY A 130 7.15 2.26 -1.72
N ARG A 131 8.12 3.13 -2.02
CA ARG A 131 7.96 4.28 -2.94
C ARG A 131 7.79 3.90 -4.41
N GLY A 132 7.90 2.61 -4.75
CA GLY A 132 7.76 2.13 -6.13
C GLY A 132 8.99 2.34 -6.99
N LEU A 133 10.17 2.59 -6.41
CA LEU A 133 11.40 2.85 -7.16
C LEU A 133 12.00 1.59 -7.82
N TYR A 134 11.60 0.39 -7.39
CA TYR A 134 12.13 -0.87 -7.92
C TYR A 134 11.02 -1.92 -8.10
N LYS A 135 11.23 -2.78 -9.10
CA LYS A 135 10.60 -4.10 -9.22
C LYS A 135 11.42 -5.13 -8.45
N ILE A 136 10.80 -6.23 -8.04
CA ILE A 136 11.44 -7.36 -7.37
C ILE A 136 11.77 -8.45 -8.39
N LYS A 137 12.97 -9.01 -8.25
CA LYS A 137 13.35 -10.33 -8.78
C LYS A 137 13.98 -11.17 -7.67
N LEU A 138 13.97 -12.50 -7.81
CA LEU A 138 14.71 -13.38 -6.91
C LEU A 138 16.12 -13.62 -7.47
N THR A 139 17.08 -13.88 -6.58
CA THR A 139 18.35 -14.47 -6.98
C THR A 139 18.16 -15.95 -7.30
N SER A 140 19.01 -16.50 -8.17
CA SER A 140 19.00 -17.93 -8.51
C SER A 140 19.17 -18.81 -7.27
N GLU A 141 19.98 -18.37 -6.30
CA GLU A 141 20.20 -19.06 -5.03
C GLU A 141 18.91 -19.12 -4.19
N ALA A 142 18.16 -18.03 -4.13
CA ALA A 142 16.89 -17.98 -3.41
C ALA A 142 15.83 -18.88 -4.07
N GLU A 143 15.72 -18.86 -5.39
CA GLU A 143 14.81 -19.75 -6.13
C GLU A 143 15.13 -21.23 -5.83
N ASN A 144 16.40 -21.60 -5.90
CA ASN A 144 16.86 -22.95 -5.56
C ASN A 144 16.57 -23.32 -4.10
N GLY A 145 16.74 -22.38 -3.17
CA GLY A 145 16.41 -22.58 -1.75
C GLY A 145 14.92 -22.84 -1.54
N VAL A 146 14.05 -22.08 -2.21
CA VAL A 146 12.59 -22.25 -2.15
C VAL A 146 12.17 -23.61 -2.70
N VAL A 147 12.72 -24.03 -3.85
CA VAL A 147 12.43 -25.33 -4.47
C VAL A 147 12.80 -26.47 -3.52
N LYS A 148 14.03 -26.48 -2.98
CA LYS A 148 14.48 -27.52 -2.02
C LYS A 148 13.60 -27.59 -0.78
N SER A 149 13.19 -26.44 -0.25
CA SER A 149 12.26 -26.34 0.89
C SER A 149 10.93 -27.02 0.59
N ARG A 150 10.40 -26.81 -0.62
CA ARG A 150 9.12 -27.36 -1.05
C ARG A 150 9.17 -28.86 -1.26
N GLU A 151 10.24 -29.37 -1.88
CA GLU A 151 10.46 -30.81 -2.09
C GLU A 151 10.49 -31.61 -0.79
N LEU A 152 11.11 -31.05 0.26
CA LEU A 152 11.09 -31.64 1.60
C LEU A 152 9.65 -31.74 2.15
N LEU A 153 8.84 -30.70 2.00
CA LEU A 153 7.44 -30.73 2.44
C LEU A 153 6.60 -31.72 1.64
N ASP A 154 6.79 -31.77 0.33
CA ASP A 154 6.07 -32.71 -0.53
C ASP A 154 6.40 -34.16 -0.16
N THR A 155 7.65 -34.43 0.26
CA THR A 155 8.07 -35.73 0.79
C THR A 155 7.36 -36.06 2.10
N ILE A 156 7.31 -35.11 3.06
CA ILE A 156 6.62 -35.28 4.34
C ILE A 156 5.12 -35.57 4.15
N VAL A 157 4.46 -34.86 3.22
CA VAL A 157 3.04 -35.05 2.90
C VAL A 157 2.82 -36.42 2.25
N LYS A 158 3.67 -36.82 1.29
CA LYS A 158 3.59 -38.15 0.66
C LYS A 158 3.76 -39.29 1.66
N GLU A 159 4.63 -39.11 2.65
CA GLU A 159 4.88 -40.10 3.71
C GLU A 159 3.82 -40.10 4.82
N ASN A 160 2.78 -39.26 4.74
CA ASN A 160 1.73 -39.10 5.76
C ASN A 160 2.28 -38.86 7.18
N LYS A 161 3.45 -38.20 7.29
CA LYS A 161 4.02 -37.85 8.60
C LYS A 161 3.15 -36.80 9.29
N VAL A 162 2.94 -36.97 10.59
CA VAL A 162 2.17 -36.01 11.42
C VAL A 162 3.07 -34.83 11.75
N VAL A 163 2.84 -33.68 11.09
CA VAL A 163 3.63 -32.46 11.28
C VAL A 163 2.72 -31.25 11.38
N TYR A 164 2.99 -30.39 12.38
CA TYR A 164 2.19 -29.21 12.70
C TYR A 164 2.00 -28.28 11.50
N GLY A 165 0.75 -27.88 11.25
CA GLY A 165 0.39 -26.96 10.18
C GLY A 165 0.57 -27.51 8.75
N ILE A 166 0.99 -28.78 8.63
CA ILE A 166 1.10 -29.51 7.36
C ILE A 166 -0.01 -30.57 7.27
N THR A 167 -0.09 -31.47 8.26
CA THR A 167 -1.10 -32.55 8.33
C THR A 167 -2.00 -32.44 9.56
N THR A 168 -1.82 -31.41 10.39
CA THR A 168 -2.67 -31.12 11.55
C THR A 168 -3.26 -29.70 11.50
N GLY A 169 -4.26 -29.43 12.34
CA GLY A 169 -4.84 -28.09 12.51
C GLY A 169 -3.89 -27.09 13.19
N PHE A 170 -4.40 -25.88 13.46
CA PHE A 170 -3.62 -24.77 14.03
C PHE A 170 -4.08 -24.42 15.46
N GLY A 171 -3.18 -23.84 16.26
CA GLY A 171 -3.50 -23.36 17.61
C GLY A 171 -4.13 -24.43 18.49
N LYS A 172 -5.35 -24.20 18.99
CA LYS A 172 -6.10 -25.16 19.82
C LYS A 172 -6.32 -26.53 19.12
N PHE A 173 -6.32 -26.55 17.78
CA PHE A 173 -6.52 -27.75 16.96
C PHE A 173 -5.21 -28.39 16.49
N ALA A 174 -4.06 -28.02 17.07
CA ALA A 174 -2.74 -28.56 16.69
C ALA A 174 -2.63 -30.09 16.73
N ARG A 175 -3.46 -30.76 17.54
CA ARG A 175 -3.50 -32.23 17.71
C ARG A 175 -4.51 -32.93 16.80
N THR A 176 -5.32 -32.19 16.05
CA THR A 176 -6.32 -32.76 15.15
C THR A 176 -5.67 -33.06 13.81
N VAL A 177 -5.64 -34.34 13.41
CA VAL A 177 -5.14 -34.79 12.11
C VAL A 177 -6.17 -34.44 11.03
N ILE A 178 -5.70 -33.87 9.93
CA ILE A 178 -6.53 -33.43 8.81
C ILE A 178 -6.28 -34.33 7.60
N PRO A 179 -7.33 -34.89 6.96
CA PRO A 179 -7.17 -35.68 5.75
C PRO A 179 -6.50 -34.88 4.62
N VAL A 180 -5.64 -35.55 3.83
CA VAL A 180 -4.85 -34.91 2.75
C VAL A 180 -5.73 -34.12 1.78
N HIS A 181 -6.91 -34.63 1.42
CA HIS A 181 -7.84 -33.97 0.49
C HIS A 181 -8.43 -32.65 1.03
N LYS A 182 -8.39 -32.42 2.36
CA LYS A 182 -8.84 -31.16 3.00
C LYS A 182 -7.72 -30.17 3.26
N LEU A 183 -6.46 -30.52 2.99
CA LEU A 183 -5.32 -29.66 3.36
C LEU A 183 -5.34 -28.32 2.62
N LYS A 184 -5.80 -28.30 1.37
CA LYS A 184 -5.97 -27.04 0.62
C LYS A 184 -7.02 -26.15 1.28
N GLU A 185 -8.21 -26.69 1.51
CA GLU A 185 -9.32 -25.99 2.17
C GLU A 185 -8.92 -25.47 3.55
N LEU A 186 -8.15 -26.27 4.31
CA LEU A 186 -7.60 -25.86 5.60
C LEU A 186 -6.73 -24.60 5.50
N GLN A 187 -5.87 -24.48 4.49
CA GLN A 187 -5.02 -23.30 4.31
C GLN A 187 -5.84 -22.06 3.88
N GLU A 188 -6.82 -22.23 3.01
CA GLU A 188 -7.70 -21.13 2.58
C GLU A 188 -8.55 -20.62 3.75
N ASN A 189 -9.13 -21.54 4.53
CA ASN A 189 -9.91 -21.20 5.72
C ASN A 189 -9.05 -20.58 6.82
N LEU A 190 -7.77 -20.96 6.91
CA LEU A 190 -6.83 -20.31 7.82
C LEU A 190 -6.70 -18.82 7.48
N VAL A 191 -6.46 -18.48 6.21
CA VAL A 191 -6.36 -17.08 5.75
C VAL A 191 -7.67 -16.34 6.00
N ARG A 192 -8.81 -16.91 5.59
CA ARG A 192 -10.12 -16.27 5.77
C ARG A 192 -10.44 -16.02 7.25
N SER A 193 -10.27 -17.03 8.11
CA SER A 193 -10.58 -16.92 9.54
C SER A 193 -9.69 -15.92 10.30
N HIS A 194 -8.45 -15.70 9.84
CA HIS A 194 -7.51 -14.77 10.46
C HIS A 194 -7.56 -13.37 9.85
N SER A 195 -8.31 -13.15 8.76
CA SER A 195 -8.54 -11.83 8.16
C SER A 195 -9.52 -10.98 8.98
N ALA A 196 -9.21 -10.81 10.27
CA ALA A 196 -10.03 -10.12 11.27
C ALA A 196 -9.50 -8.71 11.63
N GLY A 197 -8.58 -8.17 10.83
CA GLY A 197 -8.11 -6.79 10.97
C GLY A 197 -9.22 -5.76 10.71
N VAL A 198 -9.10 -4.58 11.32
CA VAL A 198 -10.09 -3.49 11.25
C VAL A 198 -9.42 -2.12 11.08
N GLY A 199 -10.23 -1.12 10.74
CA GLY A 199 -9.77 0.26 10.55
C GLY A 199 -9.44 0.59 9.10
N ASN A 200 -8.75 1.70 8.90
CA ASN A 200 -8.36 2.17 7.57
C ASN A 200 -7.34 1.22 6.94
N PRO A 201 -7.30 1.11 5.60
CA PRO A 201 -6.24 0.38 4.94
C PRO A 201 -4.90 1.09 5.15
N LEU A 202 -3.82 0.31 5.13
CA LEU A 202 -2.48 0.83 4.94
C LEU A 202 -2.40 1.61 3.62
N SER A 203 -1.52 2.62 3.60
CA SER A 203 -1.18 3.31 2.36
C SER A 203 -0.58 2.32 1.35
N PRO A 204 -0.72 2.56 0.03
CA PRO A 204 -0.09 1.73 -0.99
C PRO A 204 1.40 1.50 -0.73
N GLU A 205 2.12 2.53 -0.30
CA GLU A 205 3.55 2.46 0.02
C GLU A 205 3.85 1.45 1.14
N ARG A 206 3.08 1.50 2.23
CA ARG A 206 3.23 0.58 3.37
C ARG A 206 2.81 -0.83 3.02
N THR A 207 1.76 -1.01 2.22
CA THR A 207 1.34 -2.33 1.72
C THR A 207 2.40 -2.92 0.80
N ARG A 208 3.06 -2.11 -0.04
CA ARG A 208 4.24 -2.54 -0.83
C ARG A 208 5.38 -2.99 0.07
N MET A 209 5.73 -2.23 1.11
CA MET A 209 6.76 -2.62 2.06
C MET A 209 6.42 -3.95 2.74
N LEU A 210 5.19 -4.10 3.23
CA LEU A 210 4.72 -5.34 3.85
C LEU A 210 4.85 -6.54 2.90
N LEU A 211 4.40 -6.40 1.65
CA LEU A 211 4.48 -7.45 0.63
C LEU A 211 5.92 -7.79 0.26
N ALA A 212 6.77 -6.78 0.02
CA ALA A 212 8.19 -6.96 -0.28
C ALA A 212 8.91 -7.74 0.83
N LEU A 213 8.67 -7.36 2.10
CA LEU A 213 9.30 -8.02 3.23
C LEU A 213 8.81 -9.47 3.39
N ARG A 214 7.53 -9.73 3.09
CA ARG A 214 6.97 -11.09 3.08
C ARG A 214 7.59 -11.94 1.98
N ILE A 215 7.75 -11.40 0.78
CA ILE A 215 8.46 -12.07 -0.34
C ILE A 215 9.90 -12.39 0.07
N ASN A 216 10.62 -11.42 0.63
CA ASN A 216 12.02 -11.59 1.06
C ASN A 216 12.16 -12.71 2.09
N VAL A 217 11.31 -12.73 3.12
CA VAL A 217 11.37 -13.80 4.15
C VAL A 217 11.06 -15.19 3.57
N LEU A 218 10.14 -15.27 2.61
CA LEU A 218 9.84 -16.53 1.91
C LEU A 218 10.99 -16.99 1.01
N ALA A 219 11.70 -16.04 0.40
CA ALA A 219 12.87 -16.29 -0.46
C ALA A 219 14.04 -16.96 0.29
N LYS A 220 14.09 -16.88 1.62
CA LYS A 220 15.08 -17.63 2.44
C LYS A 220 15.00 -19.16 2.28
N GLY A 221 13.89 -19.72 1.80
CA GLY A 221 13.78 -21.16 1.55
C GLY A 221 13.57 -22.03 2.80
N TYR A 222 12.96 -21.49 3.87
CA TYR A 222 12.62 -22.27 5.08
C TYR A 222 11.12 -22.41 5.35
N SER A 223 10.28 -21.74 4.55
CA SER A 223 8.83 -21.76 4.76
C SER A 223 8.13 -22.91 4.03
N GLY A 224 8.74 -23.46 2.98
CA GLY A 224 8.13 -24.49 2.11
C GLY A 224 6.94 -23.97 1.29
N ILE A 225 6.97 -22.69 0.95
CA ILE A 225 6.11 -22.14 -0.10
C ILE A 225 6.59 -22.65 -1.46
N SER A 226 5.69 -22.80 -2.42
CA SER A 226 6.06 -23.13 -3.79
C SER A 226 6.56 -21.90 -4.53
N LEU A 227 7.53 -22.13 -5.43
CA LEU A 227 8.09 -21.09 -6.28
C LEU A 227 7.02 -20.42 -7.15
N GLU A 228 6.02 -21.18 -7.60
CA GLU A 228 4.84 -20.69 -8.32
C GLU A 228 4.07 -19.63 -7.52
N THR A 229 3.74 -19.92 -6.25
CA THR A 229 3.04 -18.96 -5.38
C THR A 229 3.90 -17.73 -5.14
N LEU A 230 5.20 -17.90 -4.89
CA LEU A 230 6.12 -16.77 -4.68
C LEU A 230 6.26 -15.88 -5.92
N HIS A 231 6.32 -16.46 -7.13
CA HIS A 231 6.33 -15.69 -8.38
C HIS A 231 5.04 -14.90 -8.59
N ARG A 232 3.86 -15.48 -8.28
CA ARG A 232 2.60 -14.74 -8.36
C ARG A 232 2.57 -13.54 -7.39
N MET A 233 3.13 -13.69 -6.19
CA MET A 233 3.30 -12.57 -5.26
C MET A 233 4.20 -11.47 -5.83
N ILE A 234 5.33 -11.85 -6.46
CA ILE A 234 6.25 -10.93 -7.11
C ILE A 234 5.59 -10.21 -8.29
N GLN A 235 4.81 -10.93 -9.10
CA GLN A 235 4.05 -10.34 -10.21
C GLN A 235 3.04 -9.31 -9.71
N ALA A 236 2.28 -9.64 -8.66
CA ALA A 236 1.36 -8.70 -8.02
C ALA A 236 2.08 -7.47 -7.44
N PHE A 237 3.23 -7.66 -6.77
CA PHE A 237 4.05 -6.54 -6.28
C PHE A 237 4.55 -5.64 -7.42
N ASN A 238 5.06 -6.24 -8.50
CA ASN A 238 5.61 -5.51 -9.64
C ASN A 238 4.53 -4.72 -10.40
N ALA A 239 3.29 -5.23 -10.43
CA ALA A 239 2.12 -4.55 -10.99
C ALA A 239 1.44 -3.57 -10.01
N SER A 240 1.95 -3.43 -8.78
CA SER A 240 1.29 -2.68 -7.70
C SER A 240 -0.16 -3.10 -7.43
N CYS A 241 -0.45 -4.40 -7.53
CA CYS A 241 -1.71 -5.00 -7.10
C CYS A 241 -1.61 -5.33 -5.60
N LEU A 242 -2.13 -4.42 -4.76
CA LEU A 242 -1.88 -4.38 -3.32
C LEU A 242 -3.15 -4.67 -2.51
N SER A 243 -3.14 -5.78 -1.76
CA SER A 243 -4.31 -6.18 -0.97
C SER A 243 -4.75 -5.10 0.03
N PHE A 244 -6.03 -5.07 0.34
CA PHE A 244 -6.56 -4.25 1.42
C PHE A 244 -6.10 -4.80 2.76
N VAL A 245 -5.16 -4.11 3.42
CA VAL A 245 -4.62 -4.51 4.71
C VAL A 245 -5.02 -3.47 5.76
N PRO A 246 -5.92 -3.80 6.71
CA PRO A 246 -6.30 -2.88 7.77
C PRO A 246 -5.14 -2.57 8.72
N GLU A 247 -5.08 -1.34 9.23
CA GLU A 247 -4.00 -0.87 10.10
C GLU A 247 -4.05 -1.46 11.53
N LYS A 248 -5.20 -2.03 11.98
CA LYS A 248 -5.38 -2.59 13.34
C LYS A 248 -5.72 -4.07 13.30
N GLY A 249 -5.34 -4.80 14.36
CA GLY A 249 -5.72 -6.20 14.59
C GLY A 249 -4.57 -7.15 14.90
N THR A 250 -3.31 -6.72 14.72
CA THR A 250 -2.14 -7.46 15.22
C THR A 250 -1.83 -7.08 16.67
N VAL A 251 -1.34 -8.04 17.45
CA VAL A 251 -0.75 -7.82 18.79
C VAL A 251 0.78 -7.72 18.76
N GLY A 252 1.40 -7.77 17.58
CA GLY A 252 2.83 -7.54 17.38
C GLY A 252 3.77 -8.53 18.08
N ALA A 253 3.29 -9.75 18.39
CA ALA A 253 4.06 -10.79 19.07
C ALA A 253 4.74 -11.72 18.05
N SER A 254 4.35 -12.99 18.01
CA SER A 254 4.96 -14.02 17.15
C SER A 254 4.26 -14.19 15.78
N GLY A 255 3.42 -13.24 15.39
CA GLY A 255 2.69 -13.31 14.13
C GLY A 255 1.77 -12.11 13.94
N ASP A 256 2.04 -11.33 12.91
CA ASP A 256 1.17 -10.33 12.33
C ASP A 256 0.05 -10.99 11.53
N LEU A 257 -0.64 -11.94 12.18
CA LEU A 257 -1.56 -12.87 11.53
C LEU A 257 -2.68 -12.12 10.83
N ALA A 258 -3.32 -11.16 11.49
CA ALA A 258 -4.42 -10.40 10.91
C ALA A 258 -4.03 -9.62 9.65
N PRO A 259 -3.02 -8.71 9.68
CA PRO A 259 -2.64 -7.96 8.49
C PRO A 259 -2.04 -8.86 7.39
N LEU A 260 -1.27 -9.89 7.72
CA LEU A 260 -0.74 -10.81 6.72
C LEU A 260 -1.81 -11.74 6.12
N SER A 261 -2.87 -12.05 6.87
CA SER A 261 -4.02 -12.77 6.33
C SER A 261 -4.78 -11.91 5.34
N HIS A 262 -5.02 -10.64 5.65
CA HIS A 262 -5.58 -9.68 4.70
C HIS A 262 -4.71 -9.50 3.45
N LEU A 263 -3.38 -9.47 3.63
CA LEU A 263 -2.43 -9.47 2.51
C LEU A 263 -2.61 -10.70 1.62
N ALA A 264 -2.65 -11.90 2.21
CA ALA A 264 -2.84 -13.16 1.47
C ALA A 264 -4.23 -13.27 0.83
N LEU A 265 -5.28 -12.77 1.48
CA LEU A 265 -6.67 -12.81 1.02
C LEU A 265 -6.82 -12.08 -0.33
N GLY A 266 -6.27 -10.87 -0.44
CA GLY A 266 -6.24 -10.15 -1.72
C GLY A 266 -5.49 -10.92 -2.82
N LEU A 267 -4.36 -11.54 -2.49
CA LEU A 267 -3.59 -12.35 -3.45
C LEU A 267 -4.34 -13.62 -3.89
N MET A 268 -5.25 -14.14 -3.06
CA MET A 268 -6.20 -15.21 -3.40
C MET A 268 -7.34 -14.73 -4.29
N GLY A 269 -7.41 -13.43 -4.60
CA GLY A 269 -8.47 -12.81 -5.38
C GLY A 269 -9.74 -12.54 -4.56
N GLU A 270 -9.64 -12.58 -3.24
CA GLU A 270 -10.73 -12.33 -2.30
C GLU A 270 -10.55 -10.99 -1.59
N GLY A 271 -11.66 -10.33 -1.25
CA GLY A 271 -11.62 -9.00 -0.63
C GLY A 271 -11.26 -7.89 -1.62
N LYS A 272 -10.71 -6.79 -1.10
CA LYS A 272 -10.36 -5.60 -1.88
C LYS A 272 -8.85 -5.54 -2.17
N MET A 273 -8.50 -4.87 -3.26
CA MET A 273 -7.13 -4.62 -3.68
C MET A 273 -7.04 -3.23 -4.32
N TRP A 274 -5.91 -2.56 -4.13
CA TRP A 274 -5.58 -1.32 -4.79
C TRP A 274 -4.68 -1.59 -5.99
N SER A 275 -4.85 -0.83 -7.07
CA SER A 275 -3.85 -0.71 -8.11
C SER A 275 -3.80 0.71 -8.69
N PRO A 276 -2.71 1.10 -9.38
CA PRO A 276 -2.63 2.38 -10.07
C PRO A 276 -3.74 2.57 -11.12
N LYS A 277 -4.22 1.49 -11.74
CA LYS A 277 -5.28 1.52 -12.77
C LYS A 277 -6.68 1.64 -12.17
N SER A 278 -6.93 0.93 -11.06
CA SER A 278 -8.29 0.75 -10.53
C SER A 278 -8.61 1.56 -9.28
N GLY A 279 -7.59 2.11 -8.60
CA GLY A 279 -7.75 2.44 -7.18
C GLY A 279 -8.20 1.21 -6.38
N TRP A 280 -9.00 1.40 -5.33
CA TRP A 280 -9.56 0.30 -4.54
C TRP A 280 -10.75 -0.37 -5.25
N ALA A 281 -10.63 -1.66 -5.52
CA ALA A 281 -11.68 -2.49 -6.11
C ALA A 281 -11.60 -3.94 -5.64
N ASP A 282 -12.52 -4.81 -6.08
CA ASP A 282 -12.46 -6.24 -5.73
C ASP A 282 -11.21 -6.90 -6.31
N ALA A 283 -10.49 -7.65 -5.48
CA ALA A 283 -9.19 -8.21 -5.79
C ALA A 283 -9.19 -9.09 -7.04
N LYS A 284 -10.28 -9.84 -7.26
CA LYS A 284 -10.48 -10.65 -8.47
C LYS A 284 -10.33 -9.81 -9.75
N TYR A 285 -11.05 -8.70 -9.85
CA TYR A 285 -11.04 -7.85 -11.05
C TYR A 285 -9.73 -7.07 -11.19
N VAL A 286 -9.13 -6.66 -10.08
CA VAL A 286 -7.82 -6.00 -10.08
C VAL A 286 -6.75 -6.92 -10.66
N LEU A 287 -6.71 -8.18 -10.22
CA LEU A 287 -5.76 -9.17 -10.74
C LEU A 287 -6.03 -9.47 -12.22
N GLU A 288 -7.29 -9.66 -12.62
CA GLU A 288 -7.69 -9.91 -14.00
C GLU A 288 -7.30 -8.77 -14.94
N ALA A 289 -7.52 -7.50 -14.54
CA ALA A 289 -7.15 -6.31 -15.31
C ALA A 289 -5.64 -6.16 -15.53
N HIS A 290 -4.81 -6.83 -14.71
CA HIS A 290 -3.35 -6.87 -14.86
C HIS A 290 -2.86 -8.17 -15.50
N GLY A 291 -3.76 -9.03 -15.97
CA GLY A 291 -3.41 -10.34 -16.55
C GLY A 291 -2.82 -11.31 -15.51
N LEU A 292 -3.06 -11.06 -14.22
CA LEU A 292 -2.54 -11.85 -13.10
C LEU A 292 -3.54 -12.91 -12.66
N LYS A 293 -3.02 -14.06 -12.21
CA LYS A 293 -3.84 -15.13 -11.67
C LYS A 293 -3.79 -15.12 -10.13
N PRO A 294 -4.93 -15.28 -9.44
CA PRO A 294 -4.94 -15.45 -7.99
C PRO A 294 -4.07 -16.63 -7.53
N ILE A 295 -3.46 -16.55 -6.35
CA ILE A 295 -2.70 -17.67 -5.79
C ILE A 295 -3.65 -18.82 -5.40
N SER A 296 -3.20 -20.06 -5.57
CA SER A 296 -3.91 -21.25 -5.10
C SER A 296 -3.03 -21.98 -4.10
N LEU A 297 -3.46 -22.03 -2.84
CA LEU A 297 -2.65 -22.52 -1.74
C LEU A 297 -2.45 -24.05 -1.81
N LYS A 298 -1.20 -24.48 -1.64
CA LYS A 298 -0.78 -25.87 -1.39
C LYS A 298 -0.66 -26.11 0.13
N PRO A 299 -0.52 -27.37 0.60
CA PRO A 299 -0.34 -27.65 2.03
C PRO A 299 0.77 -26.79 2.65
N LYS A 300 0.48 -26.23 3.84
CA LYS A 300 1.32 -25.28 4.61
C LYS A 300 1.47 -23.86 4.02
N GLU A 301 1.01 -23.58 2.79
CA GLU A 301 1.25 -22.25 2.18
C GLU A 301 0.45 -21.14 2.85
N GLY A 302 -0.78 -21.40 3.33
CA GLY A 302 -1.55 -20.41 4.09
C GLY A 302 -0.82 -19.99 5.36
N LEU A 303 -0.33 -20.97 6.14
CA LEU A 303 0.49 -20.69 7.32
C LEU A 303 1.79 -19.98 6.96
N ALA A 304 2.45 -20.38 5.86
CA ALA A 304 3.67 -19.73 5.40
C ALA A 304 3.43 -18.25 5.07
N LEU A 305 2.29 -17.89 4.47
CA LEU A 305 1.97 -16.50 4.11
C LEU A 305 1.68 -15.62 5.33
N ILE A 306 1.01 -16.16 6.35
CA ILE A 306 0.49 -15.33 7.45
C ILE A 306 1.36 -15.31 8.70
N ASN A 307 2.27 -16.28 8.85
CA ASN A 307 3.08 -16.42 10.06
C ASN A 307 4.42 -15.68 9.93
N GLY A 308 4.49 -14.49 10.53
CA GLY A 308 5.70 -13.67 10.60
C GLY A 308 5.44 -12.28 11.17
N THR A 309 6.49 -11.48 11.33
CA THR A 309 6.43 -10.15 11.98
C THR A 309 6.55 -9.00 10.97
N GLN A 310 6.10 -9.20 9.72
CA GLN A 310 6.40 -8.25 8.65
C GLN A 310 5.65 -6.91 8.78
N MET A 311 4.50 -6.86 9.46
CA MET A 311 3.80 -5.59 9.68
C MET A 311 4.62 -4.71 10.62
N ILE A 312 4.96 -5.21 11.81
CA ILE A 312 5.74 -4.44 12.78
C ILE A 312 7.15 -4.12 12.24
N THR A 313 7.77 -5.05 11.51
CA THR A 313 9.12 -4.83 10.94
C THR A 313 9.10 -3.81 9.81
N SER A 314 8.08 -3.81 8.94
CA SER A 314 7.98 -2.82 7.86
C SER A 314 7.77 -1.40 8.40
N LEU A 315 6.87 -1.22 9.37
CA LEU A 315 6.67 0.08 10.03
C LEU A 315 7.90 0.51 10.84
N GLY A 316 8.57 -0.44 11.50
CA GLY A 316 9.82 -0.19 12.23
C GLY A 316 10.94 0.28 11.32
N ALA A 317 11.09 -0.32 10.14
CA ALA A 317 12.06 0.12 9.14
C ALA A 317 11.77 1.56 8.65
N GLU A 318 10.50 1.87 8.34
CA GLU A 318 10.09 3.26 8.00
C GLU A 318 10.46 4.23 9.13
N ALA A 319 10.17 3.86 10.38
CA ALA A 319 10.43 4.68 11.54
C ALA A 319 11.94 4.95 11.73
N VAL A 320 12.80 3.95 11.52
CA VAL A 320 14.26 4.10 11.60
C VAL A 320 14.77 5.06 10.53
N GLU A 321 14.36 4.89 9.27
CA GLU A 321 14.79 5.78 8.18
C GLU A 321 14.35 7.24 8.43
N ARG A 322 13.11 7.42 8.90
CA ARG A 322 12.58 8.75 9.26
C ARG A 322 13.32 9.35 10.46
N ALA A 323 13.63 8.57 11.49
CA ALA A 323 14.38 9.03 12.64
C ALA A 323 15.81 9.45 12.26
N GLN A 324 16.49 8.70 11.39
CA GLN A 324 17.81 9.06 10.87
C GLN A 324 17.78 10.36 10.04
N ALA A 325 16.74 10.56 9.24
CA ALA A 325 16.55 11.81 8.49
C ALA A 325 16.31 13.01 9.45
N ILE A 326 15.45 12.85 10.45
CA ILE A 326 15.17 13.88 11.45
C ILE A 326 16.42 14.20 12.27
N ALA A 327 17.19 13.20 12.70
CA ALA A 327 18.43 13.42 13.45
C ALA A 327 19.44 14.25 12.65
N ARG A 328 19.63 13.95 11.35
CA ARG A 328 20.50 14.76 10.47
C ARG A 328 20.01 16.20 10.29
N GLN A 329 18.70 16.39 10.18
CA GLN A 329 18.11 17.74 10.11
C GLN A 329 18.28 18.51 11.42
N ALA A 330 18.14 17.82 12.56
CA ALA A 330 18.35 18.40 13.88
C ALA A 330 19.79 18.90 14.05
N ASP A 331 20.79 18.15 13.55
CA ASP A 331 22.19 18.59 13.55
C ASP A 331 22.36 19.94 12.82
N ILE A 332 21.72 20.11 11.65
CA ILE A 332 21.77 21.36 10.86
C ILE A 332 21.09 22.51 11.60
N ILE A 333 19.88 22.28 12.12
CA ILE A 333 19.13 23.30 12.87
C ILE A 333 19.90 23.75 14.11
N ALA A 334 20.51 22.80 14.81
CA ALA A 334 21.29 23.07 16.01
C ALA A 334 22.60 23.81 15.68
N ALA A 335 23.25 23.51 14.56
CA ALA A 335 24.39 24.28 14.07
C ALA A 335 24.01 25.74 13.79
N ILE A 336 22.94 26.00 13.02
CA ILE A 336 22.45 27.36 12.76
C ILE A 336 22.11 28.09 14.07
N THR A 337 21.47 27.39 15.01
CA THR A 337 21.13 27.95 16.33
C THR A 337 22.39 28.32 17.12
N LEU A 338 23.40 27.46 17.12
CA LEU A 338 24.68 27.72 17.79
C LEU A 338 25.35 28.96 17.21
N GLU A 339 25.33 29.11 15.89
CA GLU A 339 25.92 30.25 15.20
C GLU A 339 25.23 31.57 15.59
N VAL A 340 23.90 31.60 15.55
CA VAL A 340 23.10 32.78 15.96
C VAL A 340 23.34 33.15 17.42
N LEU A 341 23.55 32.16 18.29
CA LEU A 341 23.82 32.37 19.72
C LEU A 341 25.29 32.68 20.04
N LYS A 342 26.16 32.85 19.04
CA LYS A 342 27.60 33.06 19.23
C LYS A 342 28.26 31.94 20.07
N GLY A 343 27.80 30.70 19.88
CA GLY A 343 28.36 29.53 20.57
C GLY A 343 29.76 29.18 20.08
N THR A 344 30.55 28.51 20.93
CA THR A 344 31.93 28.13 20.59
C THR A 344 32.00 26.81 19.82
N SER A 345 32.60 26.82 18.64
CA SER A 345 32.84 25.61 17.81
C SER A 345 33.89 24.68 18.42
N LYS A 346 34.77 25.19 19.31
CA LYS A 346 35.81 24.41 20.00
C LYS A 346 35.25 23.24 20.83
N ALA A 347 33.99 23.33 21.25
CA ALA A 347 33.32 22.25 21.99
C ALA A 347 33.19 20.96 21.16
N PHE A 348 33.26 21.06 19.82
CA PHE A 348 33.10 19.96 18.90
C PHE A 348 34.44 19.41 18.38
N ASP A 349 35.57 19.74 18.99
CA ASP A 349 36.90 19.24 18.59
C ASP A 349 36.96 17.71 18.56
N SER A 350 37.61 17.13 17.53
CA SER A 350 37.71 15.69 17.37
C SER A 350 38.40 14.99 18.53
N ASP A 351 39.42 15.61 19.12
CA ASP A 351 40.22 15.02 20.20
C ASP A 351 39.38 14.92 21.48
N ILE A 352 38.55 15.93 21.75
CA ILE A 352 37.61 15.92 22.89
C ILE A 352 36.64 14.74 22.76
N HIS A 353 36.07 14.55 21.58
CA HIS A 353 35.10 13.48 21.36
C HIS A 353 35.75 12.09 21.25
N ALA A 354 37.01 11.99 20.80
CA ALA A 354 37.76 10.73 20.77
C ALA A 354 38.01 10.16 22.18
N LEU A 355 38.11 11.00 23.21
CA LEU A 355 38.24 10.56 24.61
C LEU A 355 36.98 9.86 25.16
N ARG A 356 35.82 10.04 24.50
CA ARG A 356 34.54 9.39 24.87
C ARG A 356 34.02 8.57 23.69
N PRO A 357 34.26 7.24 23.64
CA PRO A 357 34.02 6.41 22.46
C PRO A 357 32.52 6.08 22.27
N HIS A 358 31.66 7.10 22.25
CA HIS A 358 30.25 6.99 21.91
C HIS A 358 30.07 7.32 20.42
N PRO A 359 29.74 6.33 19.55
CA PRO A 359 29.72 6.53 18.10
C PRO A 359 28.80 7.67 17.66
N GLY A 360 27.59 7.76 18.22
CA GLY A 360 26.64 8.83 17.88
C GLY A 360 27.14 10.22 18.27
N GLN A 361 27.85 10.35 19.40
CA GLN A 361 28.42 11.63 19.82
C GLN A 361 29.52 12.09 18.87
N ILE A 362 30.41 11.17 18.47
CA ILE A 362 31.51 11.45 17.53
C ILE A 362 30.95 11.86 16.16
N GLU A 363 29.94 11.16 15.68
CA GLU A 363 29.27 11.44 14.40
C GLU A 363 28.61 12.83 14.39
N VAL A 364 27.86 13.18 15.44
CA VAL A 364 27.24 14.51 15.55
C VAL A 364 28.30 15.61 15.61
N ALA A 365 29.35 15.44 16.41
CA ALA A 365 30.44 16.40 16.49
C ALA A 365 31.16 16.61 15.16
N MET A 366 31.40 15.53 14.41
CA MET A 366 31.96 15.60 13.06
C MET A 366 31.08 16.44 12.13
N ARG A 367 29.75 16.25 12.17
CA ARG A 367 28.81 17.04 11.35
C ARG A 367 28.78 18.51 11.77
N PHE A 368 28.80 18.80 13.07
CA PHE A 368 28.88 20.17 13.57
C PHE A 368 30.14 20.86 13.07
N ARG A 369 31.32 20.21 13.14
CA ARG A 369 32.54 20.75 12.55
C ARG A 369 32.37 21.01 11.05
N ALA A 370 31.83 20.06 10.29
CA ALA A 370 31.60 20.25 8.85
C ALA A 370 30.63 21.40 8.51
N LEU A 371 29.70 21.74 9.42
CA LEU A 371 28.71 22.81 9.22
C LEU A 371 29.18 24.18 9.73
N LEU A 372 29.94 24.21 10.82
CA LEU A 372 30.30 25.44 11.56
C LEU A 372 31.75 25.88 11.34
N ASP A 373 32.62 24.98 10.89
CA ASP A 373 34.05 25.22 10.70
C ASP A 373 34.33 25.40 9.20
N SER A 374 34.40 26.66 8.75
CA SER A 374 34.80 27.00 7.40
C SER A 374 35.92 28.04 7.44
N ASP A 375 37.12 27.63 7.03
CA ASP A 375 38.26 28.53 6.81
C ASP A 375 37.99 29.56 5.68
N HIS A 376 37.01 29.26 4.81
CA HIS A 376 36.61 30.11 3.68
C HIS A 376 35.43 31.04 3.99
N HIS A 377 34.56 30.65 4.92
CA HIS A 377 33.39 31.43 5.34
C HIS A 377 33.34 31.46 6.88
N PRO A 378 34.28 32.17 7.54
CA PRO A 378 34.24 32.34 8.98
C PRO A 378 32.93 33.04 9.37
N SER A 379 32.29 32.57 10.43
CA SER A 379 31.03 33.15 10.89
C SER A 379 31.19 34.65 11.19
N GLU A 380 30.43 35.50 10.48
CA GLU A 380 30.40 36.96 10.70
C GLU A 380 29.83 37.33 12.09
N ILE A 381 29.19 36.38 12.77
CA ILE A 381 28.53 36.57 14.06
C ILE A 381 29.48 36.24 15.22
N ALA A 382 30.35 35.25 15.06
CA ALA A 382 31.30 34.77 16.08
C ALA A 382 32.69 35.45 16.00
N GLY A 383 32.93 36.29 15.00
CA GLY A 383 34.16 37.04 14.80
C GLY A 383 34.22 38.40 15.49
N GLU A 384 33.93 38.47 16.81
CA GLU A 384 34.36 39.56 17.71
C GLU A 384 34.64 39.02 19.12
#